data_AF-A0A1Y1NHY5-F1
#
_entry.id   AF-A0A1Y1NHY5-F1
#
_cell.length_a   1.000
_cell.length_b   1.000
_cell.length_c   1.000
_cell.angle_alpha   90.00
_cell.angle_beta   90.00
_cell.angle_gamma   90.00
#
_symmetry.space_group_name_H-M   'P 1'
#
loop_
_entity.id
_entity.type
_entity.pdbx_description
1 polymer ?
#
loop_
_entity_poly.entity_id
_entity_poly.type
_entity_poly.pdbx_seq_one_letter_code
_entity_poly.pdbx_strand_id
1 'polypeptide(L)'
;LAHPDGEHGIAKAAARFNALQVISNNASMTPEQIVQGAPSEQMFGWQIYVQNQREKSVAMLKRINAMKDRFKFVCLTLDAPVPGKRELDEKSNFERGNNVQAAVTNNGDAQRP
;
A
#
# COMPACT_ATOMS: atom_id res chain seq x y z
N LEU A 1 10.60 -4.45 -4.84
CA LEU A 1 11.27 -3.73 -5.96
C LEU A 1 12.68 -3.26 -5.59
N ALA A 2 12.89 -2.59 -4.45
CA ALA A 2 14.21 -2.06 -4.08
C ALA A 2 15.11 -3.06 -3.32
N HIS A 3 14.55 -3.86 -2.41
CA HIS A 3 15.31 -4.79 -1.56
C HIS A 3 14.45 -6.00 -1.19
N PRO A 4 15.01 -7.22 -1.01
CA PRO A 4 14.26 -8.41 -0.62
C PRO A 4 13.54 -8.28 0.73
N ASP A 5 14.10 -7.51 1.68
CA ASP A 5 13.46 -7.29 3.00
C ASP A 5 12.15 -6.50 2.94
N GLY A 6 11.86 -5.84 1.81
CA GLY A 6 10.59 -5.15 1.57
C GLY A 6 10.19 -4.15 2.66
N GLU A 7 8.88 -4.03 2.87
CA GLU A 7 8.30 -3.13 3.85
C GLU A 7 8.61 -3.53 5.30
N HIS A 8 8.92 -4.80 5.56
CA HIS A 8 9.35 -5.27 6.89
C HIS A 8 10.77 -4.77 7.22
N GLY A 9 11.66 -4.67 6.23
CA GLY A 9 12.96 -4.00 6.38
C GLY A 9 12.81 -2.52 6.74
N ILE A 10 11.85 -1.83 6.12
CA ILE A 10 11.50 -0.44 6.46
C ILE A 10 10.97 -0.37 7.90
N ALA A 11 10.14 -1.32 8.34
CA ALA A 11 9.65 -1.39 9.71
C ALA A 11 10.78 -1.51 10.73
N LYS A 12 11.76 -2.39 10.48
CA LYS A 12 12.96 -2.54 11.31
C LYS A 12 13.80 -1.26 11.36
N ALA A 13 13.96 -0.58 10.24
CA ALA A 13 14.68 0.69 10.20
C ALA A 13 13.93 1.76 11.00
N ALA A 14 12.63 1.93 10.75
CA ALA A 14 11.78 2.90 11.45
C ALA A 14 11.79 2.69 12.98
N ALA A 15 11.79 1.44 13.44
CA ALA A 15 11.89 1.10 14.86
C ALA A 15 13.17 1.67 15.51
N ARG A 16 14.31 1.58 14.82
CA ARG A 16 15.61 2.06 15.34
C ARG A 16 15.65 3.57 15.52
N PHE A 17 14.91 4.30 14.71
CA PHE A 17 14.87 5.77 14.74
C PHE A 17 13.64 6.32 15.47
N ASN A 18 12.85 5.46 16.12
CA ASN A 18 11.58 5.83 16.71
C ASN A 18 10.66 6.58 15.72
N ALA A 19 10.70 6.15 14.46
CA ALA A 19 9.92 6.72 13.38
C ALA A 19 8.64 5.91 13.14
N LEU A 20 7.60 6.62 12.70
CA LEU A 20 6.38 5.99 12.23
C LEU A 20 6.55 5.52 10.78
N GLN A 21 5.99 4.34 10.46
CA GLN A 21 5.83 3.87 9.09
C GLN A 21 4.36 3.94 8.67
N VAL A 22 4.09 4.57 7.53
CA VAL A 22 2.80 4.45 6.83
C VAL A 22 2.92 3.36 5.78
N ILE A 23 2.09 2.32 5.88
CA ILE A 23 2.10 1.17 4.98
C ILE A 23 1.10 1.42 3.86
N SER A 24 1.53 1.23 2.61
CA SER A 24 0.69 1.38 1.42
C SER A 24 -0.33 0.25 1.31
N ASN A 25 -1.53 0.58 0.81
CA ASN A 25 -2.52 -0.41 0.39
C ASN A 25 -1.98 -1.42 -0.64
N ASN A 26 -0.96 -1.03 -1.40
CA ASN A 26 -0.33 -1.84 -2.45
C ASN A 26 1.03 -2.40 -2.02
N ALA A 27 1.29 -2.49 -0.71
CA ALA A 27 2.51 -3.09 -0.18
C ALA A 27 2.70 -4.53 -0.67
N SER A 28 3.95 -4.93 -0.86
CA SER A 28 4.29 -6.28 -1.35
C SER A 28 4.13 -7.38 -0.29
N MET A 29 3.97 -6.98 0.97
CA MET A 29 3.84 -7.86 2.14
C MET A 29 2.50 -7.59 2.84
N THR A 30 1.98 -8.58 3.57
CA THR A 30 0.76 -8.37 4.38
C THR A 30 1.03 -7.48 5.59
N PRO A 31 0.00 -6.81 6.15
CA PRO A 31 0.17 -5.99 7.36
C PRO A 31 0.86 -6.74 8.50
N GLU A 32 0.50 -8.00 8.73
CA GLU A 32 1.05 -8.87 9.77
C GLU A 32 2.53 -9.19 9.53
N GLN A 33 2.92 -9.46 8.29
CA GLN A 33 4.32 -9.71 7.95
C GLN A 33 5.17 -8.45 8.17
N ILE A 34 4.64 -7.27 7.87
CA ILE A 34 5.37 -6.01 8.01
C ILE A 34 5.63 -5.69 9.48
N VAL A 35 4.61 -5.81 10.33
CA VAL A 35 4.71 -5.46 11.77
C VAL A 35 5.30 -6.59 12.63
N GLN A 36 5.62 -7.75 12.04
CA GLN A 36 6.13 -8.90 12.78
C GLN A 36 7.39 -8.53 13.60
N GLY A 37 7.39 -8.77 14.90
CA GLY A 37 8.54 -8.46 15.76
C GLY A 37 8.82 -6.96 15.95
N ALA A 38 7.93 -6.07 15.49
CA ALA A 38 8.00 -4.65 15.82
C ALA A 38 7.84 -4.45 17.35
N PRO A 39 8.60 -3.52 17.97
CA PRO A 39 8.38 -3.12 19.36
C PRO A 39 6.93 -2.66 19.61
N SER A 40 6.42 -2.83 20.84
CA SER A 40 5.05 -2.42 21.19
C SER A 40 4.79 -0.93 20.96
N GLU A 41 5.80 -0.09 21.21
CA GLU A 41 5.73 1.36 21.09
C GLU A 41 5.80 1.86 19.64
N GLN A 42 6.23 1.01 18.69
CA GLN A 42 6.33 1.41 17.30
C GLN A 42 4.92 1.57 16.70
N MET A 43 4.66 2.76 16.15
CA MET A 43 3.38 3.11 15.58
C MET A 43 3.37 2.95 14.06
N PHE A 44 2.25 2.40 13.56
CA PHE A 44 2.01 2.24 12.13
C PHE A 44 0.77 3.01 11.70
N GLY A 45 0.80 3.55 10.48
CA GLY A 45 -0.37 4.07 9.78
C GLY A 45 -0.72 3.15 8.60
N TRP A 46 -2.01 3.02 8.29
CA TRP A 46 -2.44 2.33 7.07
C TRP A 46 -2.89 3.35 6.01
N GLN A 47 -2.23 3.36 4.87
CA GLN A 47 -2.66 4.17 3.73
C GLN A 47 -3.68 3.41 2.89
N ILE A 48 -4.75 4.09 2.47
CA ILE A 48 -5.79 3.52 1.61
C ILE A 48 -6.12 4.44 0.43
N TYR A 49 -6.25 3.82 -0.74
CA TYR A 49 -7.06 4.30 -1.84
C TYR A 49 -8.40 3.57 -1.78
N VAL A 50 -9.52 4.30 -1.75
CA VAL A 50 -10.80 3.60 -1.68
C VAL A 50 -11.08 2.94 -3.03
N GLN A 51 -11.02 1.62 -3.02
CA GLN A 51 -11.24 0.78 -4.19
C GLN A 51 -12.69 0.93 -4.68
N ASN A 52 -12.89 0.88 -6.00
CA ASN A 52 -14.22 0.90 -6.61
C ASN A 52 -15.10 -0.24 -6.07
N GLN A 53 -14.54 -1.45 -5.96
CA GLN A 53 -15.12 -2.55 -5.18
C GLN A 53 -14.98 -2.25 -3.67
N ARG A 54 -15.99 -1.59 -3.10
CA ARG A 54 -15.94 -1.05 -1.73
C ARG A 54 -15.78 -2.14 -0.70
N GLU A 55 -16.24 -3.35 -0.97
CA GLU A 55 -16.14 -4.52 -0.11
C GLU A 55 -14.67 -4.86 0.19
N LYS A 56 -13.77 -4.69 -0.78
CA LYS A 56 -12.32 -4.90 -0.59
C LYS A 56 -11.74 -3.88 0.39
N SER A 57 -12.12 -2.60 0.24
CA SER A 57 -11.71 -1.53 1.16
C SER A 57 -12.22 -1.81 2.56
N VAL A 58 -13.49 -2.22 2.70
CA VAL A 58 -14.09 -2.57 4.00
C VAL A 58 -13.38 -3.78 4.63
N ALA A 59 -13.11 -4.83 3.87
CA ALA A 59 -12.40 -6.00 4.37
C ALA A 59 -10.99 -5.66 4.87
N MET A 60 -10.26 -4.82 4.13
CA MET A 60 -8.94 -4.35 4.54
C MET A 60 -9.01 -3.49 5.81
N LEU A 61 -9.93 -2.52 5.88
CA LEU A 61 -10.11 -1.69 7.08
C LEU A 61 -10.49 -2.53 8.31
N LYS A 62 -11.31 -3.57 8.16
CA LYS A 62 -11.61 -4.53 9.23
C LYS A 62 -10.35 -5.27 9.69
N ARG A 63 -9.51 -5.73 8.76
CA ARG A 63 -8.23 -6.41 9.05
C ARG A 63 -7.27 -5.49 9.82
N ILE A 64 -7.12 -4.24 9.37
CA ILE A 64 -6.27 -3.25 10.04
C ILE A 64 -6.81 -2.88 11.43
N ASN A 65 -8.12 -2.71 11.58
CA ASN A 65 -8.74 -2.42 12.87
C ASN A 65 -8.60 -3.57 13.89
N ALA A 66 -8.52 -4.82 13.41
CA ALA A 66 -8.21 -5.96 14.28
C ALA A 66 -6.79 -5.89 14.87
N MET A 67 -5.90 -5.11 14.25
CA MET A 67 -4.51 -4.85 14.66
C MET A 67 -4.32 -3.43 15.24
N LYS A 68 -5.37 -2.87 15.89
CA LYS A 68 -5.36 -1.52 16.47
C LYS A 68 -4.30 -1.29 17.56
N ASP A 69 -3.74 -2.37 18.12
CA ASP A 69 -2.57 -2.30 19.00
C ASP A 69 -1.33 -1.77 18.24
N ARG A 70 -1.24 -2.00 16.92
CA ARG A 70 -0.16 -1.54 16.05
C ARG A 70 -0.55 -0.34 15.18
N PHE A 71 -1.71 -0.39 14.54
CA PHE A 71 -2.16 0.64 13.61
C PHE A 71 -2.99 1.71 14.32
N LYS A 72 -2.52 2.96 14.27
CA LYS A 72 -3.13 4.06 15.04
C LYS A 72 -4.01 5.00 14.21
N PHE A 73 -3.84 5.00 12.89
CA PHE A 73 -4.64 5.83 12.00
C PHE A 73 -4.70 5.27 10.59
N VAL A 74 -5.64 5.81 9.82
CA VAL A 74 -5.78 5.56 8.38
C VAL A 74 -5.44 6.85 7.63
N CYS A 75 -4.59 6.75 6.62
CA CYS A 75 -4.26 7.82 5.69
C CYS A 75 -5.06 7.60 4.40
N LEU A 76 -6.07 8.43 4.16
CA LEU A 76 -6.85 8.40 2.92
C LEU A 76 -6.14 9.24 1.86
N THR A 77 -5.72 8.60 0.78
CA THR A 77 -5.03 9.28 -0.32
C THR A 77 -6.01 9.55 -1.47
N LEU A 78 -6.15 10.81 -1.86
CA LEU A 78 -7.16 11.29 -2.83
C LEU A 78 -6.57 11.86 -4.12
N ASP A 79 -5.24 11.97 -4.21
CA ASP A 79 -4.52 12.66 -5.29
C ASP A 79 -4.30 11.80 -6.55
N ALA A 80 -4.55 10.49 -6.50
CA ALA A 80 -4.32 9.56 -7.61
C ALA A 80 -5.61 8.83 -8.07
N PRO A 81 -6.68 9.55 -8.46
CA PRO A 81 -7.89 8.93 -9.00
C PRO A 81 -7.68 8.30 -10.39
N VAL A 82 -6.67 8.77 -11.13
CA VAL A 82 -6.25 8.25 -12.43
C VAL A 82 -4.73 8.02 -12.44
N PRO A 83 -4.19 7.15 -13.31
CA PRO A 83 -2.75 7.01 -13.45
C PRO A 83 -2.15 8.35 -13.91
N GLY A 84 -1.20 8.89 -13.14
CA GLY A 84 -0.44 10.06 -13.58
C GLY A 84 0.46 9.71 -14.77
N LYS A 85 0.79 10.70 -15.59
CA LYS A 85 1.74 10.54 -16.71
C LYS A 85 3.14 10.26 -16.17
N ARG A 86 3.66 9.06 -16.42
CA ARG A 86 4.99 8.63 -15.95
C ARG A 86 5.74 7.99 -17.12
N GLU A 87 6.34 8.83 -17.94
CA GLU A 87 6.95 8.40 -19.22
C GLU A 87 8.05 7.32 -19.04
N LEU A 88 8.76 7.32 -17.91
CA LEU A 88 9.75 6.29 -17.59
C LEU A 88 9.11 4.93 -17.30
N ASP A 89 7.99 4.92 -16.59
CA ASP A 89 7.22 3.70 -16.32
C ASP A 89 6.60 3.19 -17.62
N GLU A 90 6.06 4.07 -18.46
CA GLU A 90 5.50 3.75 -19.77
C GLU A 90 6.53 3.12 -20.71
N LYS A 91 7.73 3.71 -20.83
CA LYS A 91 8.84 3.17 -21.62
C LYS A 91 9.29 1.80 -21.10
N SER A 92 9.51 1.70 -19.79
CA SER A 92 9.93 0.44 -19.15
C SER A 92 8.89 -0.67 -19.31
N ASN A 93 7.60 -0.31 -19.29
CA ASN A 93 6.50 -1.24 -19.45
C ASN A 93 6.28 -1.65 -20.91
N PHE A 94 6.53 -0.76 -21.86
CA PHE A 94 6.55 -1.11 -23.29
C PHE A 94 7.63 -2.15 -23.58
N GLU A 95 8.81 -2.01 -22.98
CA GLU A 95 9.90 -2.99 -23.07
C GLU A 95 9.57 -4.32 -22.37
N ARG A 96 8.72 -4.30 -21.33
CA ARG A 96 8.34 -5.48 -20.53
C ARG A 96 6.98 -6.10 -20.89
N GLY A 97 6.21 -5.49 -21.79
CA GLY A 97 4.88 -5.94 -22.20
C GLY A 97 3.76 -5.79 -21.15
N ASN A 98 3.88 -4.86 -20.19
CA ASN A 98 2.88 -4.66 -19.12
C ASN A 98 2.04 -3.38 -19.31
N ASN A 99 0.80 -3.36 -18.82
CA ASN A 99 -0.04 -2.15 -18.77
C ASN A 99 0.09 -1.41 -17.43
N VAL A 100 0.16 -0.07 -17.48
CA VAL A 100 0.13 0.80 -16.28
C VAL A 100 -1.31 0.85 -15.76
N GLN A 101 -1.49 0.64 -14.45
CA GLN A 101 -2.81 0.67 -13.81
C GLN A 101 -2.89 1.78 -12.74
N ALA A 102 -4.11 2.27 -12.51
CA ALA A 102 -4.41 3.22 -11.44
C ALA A 102 -4.25 2.55 -10.06
N ALA A 103 -4.12 3.34 -9.00
CA ALA A 103 -4.12 2.78 -7.64
C ALA A 103 -5.51 2.28 -7.19
N VAL A 104 -6.55 2.72 -7.90
CA VAL A 104 -7.95 2.29 -7.77
C VAL A 104 -8.27 1.41 -8.99
N THR A 105 -8.27 0.08 -8.85
CA THR A 105 -8.52 -0.83 -9.98
C THR A 105 -9.72 -1.74 -9.76
N ASN A 106 -10.57 -1.83 -10.78
CA ASN A 106 -11.55 -2.89 -10.96
C ASN A 106 -10.91 -4.00 -11.80
N ASN A 107 -10.84 -5.23 -11.28
CA ASN A 107 -10.87 -6.38 -12.19
C ASN A 107 -12.30 -6.43 -12.74
N GLY A 108 -12.54 -5.75 -13.87
CA GLY A 108 -13.85 -5.79 -14.55
C GLY A 108 -14.31 -4.57 -15.34
N ASP A 109 -13.59 -3.44 -15.39
CA ASP A 109 -14.10 -2.30 -16.16
C ASP A 109 -13.56 -2.31 -17.60
N ALA A 110 -14.51 -2.48 -18.52
CA ALA A 110 -14.35 -2.31 -19.95
C ALA A 110 -13.57 -1.03 -20.26
N GLN A 111 -12.61 -1.17 -21.18
CA GLN A 111 -11.86 -0.09 -21.79
C GLN A 111 -12.87 0.93 -22.32
N ARG A 112 -12.93 2.10 -21.67
CA ARG A 112 -13.74 3.22 -22.15
C ARG A 112 -13.08 3.80 -23.41
N PRO A 113 -13.90 4.31 -24.36
CA PRO A 113 -13.45 4.76 -25.68
C PRO A 113 -12.38 5.85 -25.62
#